data_AF-A0A165ZPG3-F1
#
_entry.id   AF-A0A165ZPG3-F1
#
_cell.length_a   1.000
_cell.length_b   1.000
_cell.length_c   1.000
_cell.angle_alpha   90.00
_cell.angle_beta   90.00
_cell.angle_gamma   90.00
#
_symmetry.space_group_name_H-M   'P 1'
#
loop_
_entity.id
_entity.type
_entity.pdbx_description
1 polymer ?
#
loop_
_entity_poly.entity_id
_entity_poly.type
_entity_poly.pdbx_seq_one_letter_code
_entity_poly.pdbx_strand_id
1 'polypeptide(L)'
;MDINPDPSTSPESMTSSPPAQKIRLAFSDSNLTIRSKEGTCFLVHKSIMSSVSGVFREMLRMDQIPCCGNTRDNIVDLPECASYIELLLLYIYSARRPPISSWTTAVIYLDIADKYDMPLVKSEIESQILASSFFKEDVIVRLCSFEEIRSSSLPRKDFPRSC
;
A
#
# COMPACT_ATOMS: atom_id res chain seq x y z
N MET A 1 -55.51 -5.78 45.90
CA MET A 1 -54.73 -4.54 45.65
C MET A 1 -53.31 -4.80 46.12
N ASP A 2 -52.67 -5.85 45.63
CA ASP A 2 -52.12 -6.06 44.28
C ASP A 2 -50.65 -5.62 44.20
N ILE A 3 -49.86 -6.66 44.04
CA ILE A 3 -48.45 -6.76 43.66
C ILE A 3 -48.22 -6.03 42.33
N ASN A 4 -47.23 -5.14 42.28
CA ASN A 4 -46.06 -5.22 41.38
C ASN A 4 -45.15 -3.97 41.45
N PRO A 5 -43.82 -4.16 41.57
CA PRO A 5 -42.83 -3.23 41.05
C PRO A 5 -42.50 -3.52 39.57
N ASP A 6 -41.80 -2.57 38.94
CA ASP A 6 -41.22 -2.55 37.58
C ASP A 6 -42.18 -2.29 36.41
N PRO A 7 -41.71 -1.82 35.22
CA PRO A 7 -40.34 -1.79 34.71
C PRO A 7 -39.91 -0.46 34.06
N SER A 8 -38.65 -0.05 34.24
CA SER A 8 -38.01 0.71 33.16
C SER A 8 -36.54 0.37 33.05
N THR A 9 -36.33 -0.86 32.59
CA THR A 9 -35.60 -1.12 31.34
C THR A 9 -34.90 0.11 30.79
N SER A 10 -33.59 0.13 31.01
CA SER A 10 -32.63 0.80 30.14
C SER A 10 -32.86 0.32 28.70
N PRO A 11 -33.07 1.21 27.72
CA PRO A 11 -32.51 1.01 26.40
C PRO A 11 -31.15 1.68 26.42
N GLU A 12 -30.14 0.86 26.62
CA GLU A 12 -28.85 0.92 25.96
C GLU A 12 -28.68 2.18 25.11
N SER A 13 -28.05 3.21 25.68
CA SER A 13 -27.29 4.15 24.89
C SER A 13 -26.26 3.32 24.14
N MET A 14 -26.62 2.87 22.94
CA MET A 14 -25.71 2.48 21.90
C MET A 14 -24.92 3.74 21.53
N THR A 15 -24.04 4.15 22.44
CA THR A 15 -22.82 4.84 22.11
C THR A 15 -22.02 3.81 21.33
N SER A 16 -22.38 3.62 20.05
CA SER A 16 -21.48 3.01 19.09
C SER A 16 -20.27 3.94 19.10
N SER A 17 -19.29 3.57 19.93
CA SER A 17 -17.99 4.19 19.91
C SER A 17 -17.55 4.18 18.45
N PRO A 18 -17.11 5.33 17.89
CA PRO A 18 -16.50 5.31 16.57
C PRO A 18 -15.42 4.23 16.61
N PRO A 19 -15.37 3.31 15.61
CA PRO A 19 -14.50 2.16 15.66
C PRO A 19 -13.09 2.67 15.97
N ALA A 20 -12.53 2.19 17.09
CA ALA A 20 -11.22 2.59 17.56
C ALA A 20 -10.23 2.39 16.41
N GLN A 21 -9.82 3.49 15.78
CA GLN A 21 -8.92 3.44 14.64
C GLN A 21 -7.62 2.82 15.13
N LYS A 22 -7.24 1.69 14.52
CA LYS A 22 -6.01 1.00 14.87
C LYS A 22 -4.85 1.84 14.35
N ILE A 23 -4.16 2.54 15.23
CA ILE A 23 -2.95 3.30 14.87
C ILE A 23 -1.75 2.35 14.98
N ARG A 24 -1.03 2.14 13.87
CA ARG A 24 0.15 1.26 13.84
C ARG A 24 1.47 2.02 13.97
N LEU A 25 1.59 3.15 13.27
CA LEU A 25 2.75 4.04 13.36
C LEU A 25 2.27 5.44 13.69
N ALA A 26 2.89 6.05 14.70
CA ALA A 26 2.56 7.39 15.15
C ALA A 26 3.84 8.17 15.43
N PHE A 27 4.04 9.26 14.69
CA PHE A 27 5.02 10.29 15.05
C PHE A 27 4.32 11.43 15.80
N SER A 28 4.91 11.90 16.90
CA SER A 28 4.32 12.95 17.76
C SER A 28 4.17 14.30 17.05
N ASP A 29 4.99 14.55 16.04
CA ASP A 29 5.09 15.75 15.21
C ASP A 29 4.43 15.57 13.84
N SER A 30 3.68 14.47 13.65
CA SER A 30 2.97 14.17 12.42
C SER A 30 1.92 15.22 12.07
N ASN A 31 1.76 15.45 10.77
CA ASN A 31 0.82 16.42 10.20
C ASN A 31 0.01 15.85 9.02
N LEU A 32 0.13 14.54 8.77
CA LEU A 32 -0.59 13.78 7.76
C LEU A 32 -1.02 12.44 8.37
N THR A 33 -2.27 12.05 8.16
CA THR A 33 -2.76 10.72 8.52
C THR A 33 -2.98 9.94 7.24
N ILE A 34 -2.30 8.81 7.08
CA ILE A 34 -2.57 7.85 6.00
C ILE A 34 -3.46 6.76 6.56
N ARG A 35 -4.58 6.48 5.90
CA ARG A 35 -5.50 5.40 6.28
C ARG A 35 -5.46 4.29 5.24
N SER A 36 -5.24 3.06 5.69
CA SER A 36 -5.27 1.87 4.83
C SER A 36 -6.70 1.51 4.44
N LYS A 37 -6.82 0.62 3.46
CA LYS A 37 -8.10 -0.01 3.08
C LYS A 37 -8.84 -0.64 4.27
N GLU A 38 -8.10 -1.14 5.25
CA GLU A 38 -8.62 -1.81 6.45
C GLU A 38 -8.99 -0.82 7.57
N GLY A 39 -8.83 0.49 7.34
CA GLY A 39 -9.06 1.54 8.34
C GLY A 39 -7.91 1.71 9.34
N THR A 40 -6.77 1.06 9.12
CA THR A 40 -5.57 1.26 9.96
C THR A 40 -4.95 2.62 9.64
N CYS A 41 -4.67 3.41 10.67
CA CYS A 41 -4.14 4.75 10.52
C CYS A 41 -2.63 4.80 10.81
N PHE A 42 -1.93 5.63 10.02
CA PHE A 42 -0.50 5.89 10.13
C PHE A 42 -0.31 7.40 10.18
N LEU A 43 0.23 7.91 11.28
CA LEU A 43 0.50 9.34 11.42
C LEU A 43 1.93 9.60 10.94
N VAL A 44 2.07 10.41 9.89
CA VAL A 44 3.32 10.65 9.15
C VAL A 44 3.50 12.14 8.84
N HIS A 45 4.60 12.47 8.18
CA HIS A 45 4.96 13.85 7.84
C HIS A 45 4.70 14.16 6.36
N LYS A 46 3.89 15.20 6.10
CA LYS A 46 3.64 15.75 4.75
C LYS A 46 4.94 16.08 4.01
N SER A 47 5.91 16.69 4.68
CA SER A 47 7.18 17.10 4.08
C SER A 47 7.99 15.91 3.59
N ILE A 48 8.06 14.85 4.39
CA ILE A 48 8.77 13.63 4.03
C ILE A 48 8.02 12.91 2.90
N MET A 49 6.72 12.72 3.03
CA MET A 49 5.91 12.05 2.01
C MET A 49 5.94 12.77 0.65
N SER A 50 5.87 14.10 0.63
CA SER A 50 6.00 14.90 -0.61
C SER A 50 7.42 14.91 -1.19
N SER A 51 8.44 14.74 -0.36
CA SER A 51 9.83 14.63 -0.81
C SER A 51 10.07 13.28 -1.52
N VAL A 52 9.58 12.19 -0.94
CA VAL A 52 9.84 10.84 -1.43
C VAL A 52 8.89 10.37 -2.54
N SER A 53 7.72 10.97 -2.67
CA SER A 53 6.71 10.58 -3.65
C SER A 53 6.22 11.76 -4.48
N GLY A 54 6.24 11.59 -5.80
CA GLY A 54 5.63 12.55 -6.73
C GLY A 54 4.12 12.64 -6.61
N VAL A 55 3.44 11.51 -6.44
CA VAL A 55 1.98 11.47 -6.28
C VAL A 55 1.54 12.17 -5.00
N PHE A 56 2.17 11.89 -3.86
CA PHE A 56 1.87 12.58 -2.61
C PHE A 56 2.21 14.06 -2.69
N ARG A 57 3.30 14.43 -3.37
CA ARG A 57 3.66 15.83 -3.58
C ARG A 57 2.59 16.60 -4.34
N GLU A 58 2.05 16.02 -5.39
CA GLU A 58 1.01 16.67 -6.20
C GLU A 58 -0.32 16.73 -5.45
N MET A 59 -0.74 15.61 -4.86
CA MET A 59 -1.96 15.54 -4.04
C MET A 59 -1.96 16.58 -2.91
N LEU A 60 -0.86 16.65 -2.14
CA LEU A 60 -0.73 17.60 -1.04
C LEU A 60 -0.62 19.06 -1.51
N ARG A 61 -0.22 19.32 -2.76
CA ARG A 61 -0.24 20.67 -3.35
C ARG A 61 -1.66 21.10 -3.74
N MET A 62 -2.45 20.18 -4.27
CA MET A 62 -3.85 20.46 -4.62
C MET A 62 -4.68 20.72 -3.36
N ASP A 63 -4.44 19.98 -2.27
CA ASP A 63 -5.12 20.18 -0.98
C ASP A 63 -4.78 21.52 -0.30
N GLN A 64 -3.71 22.20 -0.74
CA GLN A 64 -3.35 23.55 -0.28
C GLN A 64 -4.16 24.65 -0.97
N ILE A 65 -4.92 24.33 -2.03
CA ILE A 65 -5.88 25.25 -2.65
C ILE A 65 -7.12 25.25 -1.74
N PRO A 66 -7.47 26.37 -1.07
CA PRO A 66 -8.59 26.41 -0.14
C PRO A 66 -9.91 26.37 -0.90
N CYS A 67 -10.31 25.18 -1.36
CA CYS A 67 -11.66 24.89 -1.80
C CYS A 67 -12.52 24.74 -0.54
N CYS A 68 -13.21 25.83 -0.18
CA CYS A 68 -14.28 25.92 0.83
C CYS A 68 -14.47 24.71 1.76
N GLY A 69 -13.79 24.74 2.91
CA GLY A 69 -14.23 24.06 4.13
C GLY A 69 -13.67 22.65 4.37
N ASN A 70 -12.57 22.57 5.12
CA ASN A 70 -12.51 22.00 6.48
C ASN A 70 -11.06 21.56 6.77
N THR A 71 -10.28 22.42 7.42
CA THR A 71 -8.84 22.25 7.71
C THR A 71 -8.53 21.24 8.82
N ARG A 72 -9.42 20.28 9.11
CA ARG A 72 -9.32 19.47 10.33
C ARG A 72 -8.86 18.04 10.19
N ASP A 73 -8.79 17.47 8.99
CA ASP A 73 -8.28 16.11 8.86
C ASP A 73 -7.54 15.95 7.54
N ASN A 74 -6.22 16.11 7.58
CA ASN A 74 -5.34 15.71 6.47
C ASN A 74 -5.26 14.18 6.45
N ILE A 75 -6.38 13.52 6.17
CA ILE A 75 -6.49 12.08 6.08
C ILE A 75 -6.44 11.71 4.60
N VAL A 76 -5.48 10.89 4.23
CA VAL A 76 -5.36 10.32 2.89
C VAL A 76 -5.72 8.84 2.94
N ASP A 77 -6.77 8.48 2.22
CA ASP A 77 -7.19 7.10 2.05
C ASP A 77 -6.38 6.41 0.95
N LEU A 78 -5.72 5.31 1.31
CA LEU A 78 -5.00 4.47 0.35
C LEU A 78 -5.73 3.14 0.15
N PRO A 79 -5.78 2.63 -1.10
CA PRO A 79 -6.38 1.33 -1.40
C PRO A 79 -5.52 0.15 -0.91
N GLU A 80 -4.32 0.40 -0.41
CA GLU A 80 -3.37 -0.63 0.01
C GLU A 80 -3.69 -1.19 1.40
N CYS A 81 -3.26 -2.44 1.63
CA CYS A 81 -3.34 -3.09 2.93
C CYS A 81 -2.39 -2.41 3.94
N ALA A 82 -2.72 -2.51 5.24
CA ALA A 82 -1.93 -1.90 6.30
C ALA A 82 -0.47 -2.38 6.30
N SER A 83 -0.23 -3.66 6.03
CA SER A 83 1.13 -4.25 5.96
C SER A 83 2.00 -3.60 4.89
N TYR A 84 1.46 -3.32 3.71
CA TYR A 84 2.22 -2.72 2.61
C TYR A 84 2.56 -1.26 2.89
N ILE A 85 1.62 -0.50 3.45
CA ILE A 85 1.85 0.90 3.85
C ILE A 85 2.90 0.95 4.97
N GLU A 86 2.80 0.09 5.97
CA GLU A 86 3.77 0.00 7.07
C GLU A 86 5.19 -0.26 6.55
N LEU A 87 5.33 -1.23 5.63
CA LEU A 87 6.63 -1.54 5.03
C LEU A 87 7.16 -0.40 4.18
N LEU A 88 6.30 0.27 3.39
CA LEU A 88 6.66 1.46 2.63
C LEU A 88 7.18 2.58 3.55
N LEU A 89 6.50 2.82 4.67
CA LEU A 89 6.90 3.79 5.68
C LEU A 89 8.20 3.39 6.36
N LEU A 90 8.43 2.09 6.62
CA LEU A 90 9.72 1.62 7.13
C LEU A 90 10.86 1.91 6.15
N TYR A 91 10.64 1.75 4.84
CA TYR A 91 11.63 2.19 3.85
C TYR A 91 11.90 3.69 3.99
N ILE A 92 10.87 4.53 4.05
CA ILE A 92 11.03 5.99 4.07
C ILE A 92 11.68 6.50 5.36
N TYR A 93 11.29 5.96 6.52
CA TYR A 93 11.66 6.50 7.83
C TYR A 93 12.80 5.76 8.54
N SER A 94 13.10 4.52 8.15
CA SER A 94 14.12 3.73 8.86
C SER A 94 15.49 3.90 8.23
N ALA A 95 16.51 4.03 9.09
CA ALA A 95 17.90 3.97 8.66
C ALA A 95 18.29 2.59 8.09
N ARG A 96 17.60 1.51 8.53
CA ARG A 96 17.78 0.15 8.01
C ARG A 96 16.59 -0.26 7.17
N ARG A 97 16.85 -0.60 5.91
CA ARG A 97 15.83 -1.07 4.96
C ARG A 97 15.46 -2.51 5.28
N PRO A 98 14.17 -2.87 5.34
CA PRO A 98 13.77 -4.23 5.61
C PRO A 98 14.13 -5.12 4.40
N PRO A 99 14.73 -6.30 4.62
CA PRO A 99 15.18 -7.16 3.54
C PRO A 99 13.99 -7.73 2.77
N ILE A 100 14.13 -7.87 1.46
CA ILE A 100 13.12 -8.51 0.61
C ILE A 100 13.34 -10.02 0.63
N SER A 101 12.38 -10.75 1.21
CA SER A 101 12.46 -12.19 1.42
C SER A 101 11.82 -13.05 0.31
N SER A 102 11.09 -12.46 -0.64
CA SER A 102 10.36 -13.19 -1.68
C SER A 102 10.17 -12.37 -2.95
N TRP A 103 10.09 -13.04 -4.10
CA TRP A 103 9.80 -12.42 -5.40
C TRP A 103 8.43 -11.76 -5.43
N THR A 104 7.40 -12.40 -4.87
CA THR A 104 6.05 -11.84 -4.80
C THR A 104 6.06 -10.51 -4.06
N THR A 105 6.78 -10.44 -2.95
CA THR A 105 6.98 -9.23 -2.16
C THR A 105 7.71 -8.15 -2.95
N ALA A 106 8.76 -8.53 -3.70
CA ALA A 106 9.52 -7.62 -4.56
C ALA A 106 8.64 -6.97 -5.64
N VAL A 107 7.85 -7.79 -6.36
CA VAL A 107 6.95 -7.32 -7.42
C VAL A 107 5.90 -6.37 -6.86
N ILE A 108 5.27 -6.72 -5.73
CA ILE A 108 4.27 -5.86 -5.08
C ILE A 108 4.88 -4.51 -4.69
N TYR A 109 6.10 -4.50 -4.15
CA TYR A 109 6.72 -3.23 -3.77
C TYR A 109 7.19 -2.40 -4.95
N LEU A 110 7.66 -3.02 -6.02
CA LEU A 110 7.98 -2.30 -7.25
C LEU A 110 6.72 -1.67 -7.85
N ASP A 111 5.59 -2.39 -7.85
CA ASP A 111 4.30 -1.88 -8.31
C ASP A 111 3.81 -0.69 -7.47
N ILE A 112 3.88 -0.79 -6.13
CA ILE A 112 3.54 0.30 -5.22
C ILE A 112 4.50 1.49 -5.41
N ALA A 113 5.80 1.25 -5.52
CA ALA A 113 6.78 2.31 -5.71
C ALA A 113 6.57 3.06 -7.04
N ASP A 114 6.17 2.35 -8.10
CA ASP A 114 5.81 2.94 -9.38
C ASP A 114 4.50 3.73 -9.28
N LYS A 115 3.47 3.13 -8.68
CA LYS A 115 2.14 3.73 -8.47
C LYS A 115 2.19 5.06 -7.74
N TYR A 116 3.04 5.18 -6.71
CA TYR A 116 3.19 6.42 -5.95
C TYR A 116 4.37 7.28 -6.40
N ASP A 117 5.03 6.96 -7.52
CA ASP A 117 6.22 7.66 -8.03
C ASP A 117 7.29 7.88 -6.94
N MET A 118 7.82 6.77 -6.42
CA MET A 118 8.83 6.71 -5.36
C MET A 118 10.14 6.11 -5.88
N PRO A 119 10.93 6.85 -6.67
CA PRO A 119 12.11 6.32 -7.36
C PRO A 119 13.20 5.83 -6.39
N LEU A 120 13.34 6.44 -5.21
CA LEU A 120 14.30 6.00 -4.20
C LEU A 120 13.95 4.62 -3.63
N VAL A 121 12.66 4.36 -3.41
CA VAL A 121 12.19 3.06 -2.92
C VAL A 121 12.38 2.00 -4.01
N LYS A 122 12.03 2.34 -5.26
CA LYS A 122 12.21 1.47 -6.43
C LYS A 122 13.67 1.06 -6.63
N SER A 123 14.59 2.03 -6.65
CA SER A 123 16.03 1.76 -6.84
C SER A 123 16.62 0.91 -5.71
N GLU A 124 16.17 1.11 -4.47
CA GLU A 124 16.62 0.30 -3.33
C GLU A 124 16.15 -1.15 -3.44
N ILE A 125 14.90 -1.36 -3.85
CA ILE A 125 14.34 -2.70 -4.09
C ILE A 125 15.11 -3.39 -5.23
N GLU A 126 15.33 -2.69 -6.34
CA GLU A 126 16.12 -3.21 -7.48
C GLU A 126 17.55 -3.58 -7.04
N SER A 127 18.20 -2.73 -6.25
CA SER A 127 19.52 -3.00 -5.68
C SER A 127 19.53 -4.28 -4.83
N GLN A 128 18.54 -4.46 -3.93
CA GLN A 128 18.41 -5.68 -3.13
C GLN A 128 18.15 -6.92 -3.99
N ILE A 129 17.36 -6.81 -5.07
CA ILE A 129 17.11 -7.91 -6.01
C ILE A 129 18.41 -8.32 -6.70
N LEU A 130 19.19 -7.35 -7.18
CA LEU A 130 20.46 -7.61 -7.89
C LEU A 130 21.55 -8.16 -6.97
N ALA A 131 21.60 -7.69 -5.72
CA ALA A 131 22.60 -8.11 -4.72
C ALA A 131 22.30 -9.51 -4.15
N SER A 132 21.03 -9.89 -4.10
CA SER A 132 20.60 -11.19 -3.59
C SER A 132 20.89 -12.31 -4.58
N SER A 133 21.67 -13.31 -4.15
CA SER A 133 21.84 -14.58 -4.86
C SER A 133 20.53 -15.38 -4.94
N PHE A 134 19.59 -15.14 -4.01
CA PHE A 134 18.31 -15.83 -3.93
C PHE A 134 17.42 -15.59 -5.17
N PHE A 135 17.57 -14.45 -5.86
CA PHE A 135 16.79 -14.13 -7.06
C PHE A 135 17.43 -14.62 -8.36
N LYS A 136 18.63 -15.20 -8.33
CA LYS A 136 19.30 -15.71 -9.54
C LYS A 136 18.71 -17.06 -9.97
N GLU A 137 18.40 -17.95 -9.03
CA GLU A 137 17.82 -19.26 -9.35
C GLU A 137 16.32 -19.22 -9.71
N ASP A 138 15.48 -18.46 -8.98
CA ASP A 138 14.02 -18.47 -9.19
C ASP A 138 13.57 -17.78 -10.50
N VAL A 139 14.29 -16.73 -10.94
CA VAL A 139 13.93 -15.96 -12.14
C VAL A 139 14.23 -16.74 -13.42
N ILE A 140 15.36 -17.47 -13.46
CA ILE A 140 15.74 -18.27 -14.63
C ILE A 140 14.75 -19.43 -14.82
N VAL A 141 14.35 -20.12 -13.75
CA VAL A 141 13.41 -21.24 -13.83
C VAL A 141 12.03 -20.78 -14.32
N ARG A 142 11.52 -19.65 -13.81
CA ARG A 142 10.20 -19.14 -14.23
C ARG A 142 10.18 -18.55 -15.63
N LEU A 143 11.24 -17.84 -16.05
CA LEU A 143 11.31 -17.30 -17.42
C LEU A 143 11.49 -18.41 -18.46
N CYS A 144 12.28 -19.45 -18.16
CA CYS A 144 12.37 -20.64 -19.02
C CYS A 144 11.02 -21.31 -19.21
N SER A 145 10.22 -21.48 -18.15
CA SER A 145 8.87 -22.04 -18.27
C SER A 145 7.89 -21.12 -19.02
N PHE A 146 8.09 -19.80 -19.00
CA PHE A 146 7.20 -18.85 -19.67
C PHE A 146 7.46 -18.76 -21.19
N GLU A 147 8.72 -18.87 -21.62
CA GLU A 147 9.10 -18.92 -23.05
C GLU A 147 8.63 -20.24 -23.72
N GLU A 148 8.62 -21.35 -22.97
CA GLU A 148 8.17 -22.66 -23.47
C GLU A 148 6.65 -22.69 -23.76
N ILE A 149 5.86 -21.92 -23.01
CA ILE A 149 4.42 -21.74 -23.24
C ILE A 149 4.15 -20.84 -24.46
N ARG A 150 5.04 -19.88 -24.75
CA ARG A 150 4.92 -19.02 -25.94
C ARG A 150 5.30 -19.73 -27.24
N SER A 151 6.24 -20.68 -27.19
CA SER A 151 6.69 -21.44 -28.35
C SER A 151 5.68 -22.53 -28.81
N SER A 152 4.81 -22.98 -27.91
CA SER A 152 3.80 -24.03 -28.21
C SER A 152 2.47 -23.50 -28.79
N SER A 153 2.30 -22.18 -28.97
CA SER A 153 1.03 -21.56 -29.39
C SER A 153 1.02 -20.93 -30.80
N LEU A 154 1.96 -21.27 -31.69
CA LEU A 154 1.85 -20.90 -33.10
C LEU A 154 1.24 -22.05 -33.93
N PRO A 155 -0.03 -21.95 -34.37
CA PRO A 155 -0.56 -22.89 -35.35
C PRO A 155 0.16 -22.68 -36.68
N ARG A 156 0.80 -23.74 -37.18
CA ARG A 156 1.33 -23.80 -38.55
C ARG A 156 0.16 -23.58 -39.51
N LYS A 157 0.14 -22.42 -40.17
CA LYS A 157 -0.75 -22.19 -41.31
C LYS A 157 -0.15 -22.91 -42.51
N ASP A 158 -0.65 -24.11 -42.79
CA ASP A 158 -0.43 -24.80 -44.05
C ASP A 158 -1.05 -23.96 -45.18
N PHE A 159 -0.19 -23.44 -46.06
CA PHE A 159 -0.62 -22.80 -47.30
C PHE A 159 -0.82 -23.87 -48.38
N PRO A 160 -1.99 -23.94 -49.05
CA PRO A 160 -2.15 -24.85 -50.17
C PRO A 160 -1.41 -24.32 -51.39
N ARG A 161 -0.56 -25.17 -51.97
CA ARG A 161 0.01 -24.98 -53.32
C ARG A 161 -1.12 -25.09 -54.34
N SER A 162 -1.42 -24.02 -55.07
CA SER A 162 -2.19 -24.11 -56.32
C SER A 162 -1.23 -24.29 -57.49
N CYS A 163 -1.50 -25.31 -58.31
CA CYS A 163 -0.97 -25.51 -59.64
C CYS A 163 -1.66 -24.57 -60.64
#